data_AF-A0A263NJL7-F1
#
_entry.id   AF-A0A263NJL7-F1
#
_cell.length_a   1.000
_cell.length_b   1.000
_cell.length_c   1.000
_cell.angle_alpha   90.00
_cell.angle_beta   90.00
_cell.angle_gamma   90.00
#
_symmetry.space_group_name_H-M   'P 1'
#
loop_
_entity.id
_entity.type
_entity.pdbx_description
1 polymer ?
#
loop_
_entity_poly.entity_id
_entity_poly.type
_entity_poly.pdbx_seq_one_letter_code
_entity_poly.pdbx_strand_id
1 'polypeptide(L)'
;MAVFLVPFLTVVIGGALVAGAGVGVIEARRSKAANAAELENAEKKASELFVGVKAHLASGALYPAFREYRKYIDHVESYFDISPEQKRTNQETYNDLRGAALSEYRKLHSDYQKEAAVAYDDGEEPFKAQADYIAKLEKLLGPGAPKLKALETSFGASYTVYKYGLTPN
;
A
#
# COMPACT_ATOMS: atom_id res chain seq x y z
N MET A 1 14.79 -9.09 15.70
CA MET A 1 15.48 -9.87 14.64
C MET A 1 14.92 -9.45 13.29
N ALA A 2 15.81 -9.29 12.30
CA ALA A 2 15.59 -9.05 10.87
C ALA A 2 14.54 -7.98 10.48
N VAL A 3 15.06 -6.78 10.22
CA VAL A 3 14.41 -5.76 9.39
C VAL A 3 14.32 -6.31 7.97
N PHE A 4 13.28 -7.07 7.64
CA PHE A 4 12.91 -7.40 6.26
C PHE A 4 12.28 -6.15 5.60
N LEU A 5 13.07 -5.08 5.50
CA LEU A 5 12.79 -3.96 4.61
C LEU A 5 13.32 -4.38 3.24
N VAL A 6 12.40 -4.89 2.43
CA VAL A 6 12.65 -5.37 1.07
C VAL A 6 13.49 -4.32 0.33
N PRO A 7 14.70 -4.65 -0.17
CA PRO A 7 15.63 -3.69 -0.79
C PRO A 7 15.07 -2.99 -2.05
N PHE A 8 13.94 -3.45 -2.58
CA PHE A 8 13.22 -2.82 -3.69
C PHE A 8 12.45 -1.54 -3.28
N LEU A 9 12.03 -1.41 -2.02
CA LEU A 9 11.29 -0.22 -1.55
C LEU A 9 12.15 1.04 -1.62
N THR A 10 13.44 0.94 -1.31
CA THR A 10 14.39 2.07 -1.31
C THR A 10 14.62 2.65 -2.71
N VAL A 11 14.59 1.83 -3.76
CA VAL A 11 14.90 2.27 -5.13
C VAL A 11 13.74 3.03 -5.77
N VAL A 12 12.50 2.55 -5.58
CA VAL A 12 11.28 3.24 -6.09
C VAL A 12 11.07 4.58 -5.39
N ILE A 13 11.44 4.65 -4.11
CA ILE A 13 11.28 5.82 -3.26
C ILE A 13 12.32 6.92 -3.57
N GLY A 14 13.55 6.56 -3.95
CA GLY A 14 14.65 7.50 -4.15
C GLY A 14 14.46 8.48 -5.33
N GLY A 15 13.83 8.04 -6.42
CA GLY A 15 13.57 8.89 -7.59
C GLY A 15 12.28 9.72 -7.48
N ALA A 16 11.22 9.18 -6.89
CA ALA A 16 9.91 9.82 -6.83
C ALA A 16 9.78 10.84 -5.67
N LEU A 17 10.52 10.67 -4.57
CA LEU A 17 10.45 11.61 -3.43
C LEU A 17 11.02 12.99 -3.72
N VAL A 18 11.99 13.08 -4.64
CA VAL A 18 12.61 14.37 -5.01
C VAL A 18 11.63 15.24 -5.79
N ALA A 19 10.71 14.65 -6.56
CA ALA A 19 9.66 15.38 -7.26
C ALA A 19 8.58 15.94 -6.31
N GLY A 20 8.24 15.21 -5.24
CA GLY A 20 7.23 15.64 -4.25
C GLY A 20 7.67 16.79 -3.32
N ALA A 21 8.97 17.07 -3.21
CA ALA A 21 9.48 18.23 -2.48
C ALA A 21 9.45 19.54 -3.30
N GLY A 22 9.19 19.47 -4.61
CA GLY A 22 9.23 20.60 -5.54
C GLY A 22 7.93 21.39 -5.70
N VAL A 23 6.81 20.89 -5.15
CA VAL A 23 5.48 21.54 -5.25
C VAL A 23 5.48 22.96 -4.66
N GLY A 24 6.25 23.20 -3.60
CA GLY A 24 6.18 24.46 -2.85
C GLY A 24 6.70 25.71 -3.57
N VAL A 25 7.51 25.59 -4.64
CA VAL A 25 8.14 26.78 -5.27
C VAL A 25 7.69 27.02 -6.71
N ILE A 26 7.38 25.95 -7.46
CA ILE A 26 7.01 26.06 -8.89
C ILE A 26 5.49 26.05 -9.08
N GLU A 27 4.73 25.30 -8.28
CA GLU A 27 3.27 25.15 -8.46
C GLU A 27 2.46 26.27 -7.78
N ALA A 28 2.96 26.88 -6.70
CA ALA A 28 2.30 28.03 -6.06
C ALA A 28 2.09 29.24 -7.00
N ARG A 29 2.95 29.39 -8.03
CA ARG A 29 2.80 30.44 -9.07
C ARG A 29 1.73 30.12 -10.13
N ARG A 30 1.23 28.89 -10.18
CA ARG A 30 0.15 28.43 -11.10
C ARG A 30 -0.98 27.75 -10.34
N SER A 31 -1.29 28.26 -9.15
CA SER A 31 -2.44 27.82 -8.37
C SER A 31 -3.74 28.14 -9.09
N LYS A 32 -4.74 27.26 -8.95
CA LYS A 32 -6.14 27.49 -9.31
C LYS A 32 -6.98 28.00 -8.13
N ALA A 33 -6.37 28.13 -6.95
CA ALA A 33 -7.05 28.59 -5.74
C ALA A 33 -7.51 30.04 -5.90
N ALA A 34 -8.70 30.34 -5.40
CA ALA A 34 -9.30 31.67 -5.50
C ALA A 34 -8.65 32.69 -4.56
N ASN A 35 -7.97 32.23 -3.49
CA ASN A 35 -7.30 33.09 -2.52
C ASN A 35 -6.15 32.37 -1.79
N ALA A 36 -5.38 33.13 -1.02
CA ALA A 36 -4.22 32.63 -0.27
C ALA A 36 -4.56 31.56 0.79
N ALA A 37 -5.73 31.66 1.43
CA ALA A 37 -6.15 30.68 2.43
C ALA A 37 -6.54 29.34 1.79
N GLU A 38 -7.14 29.36 0.60
CA GLU A 38 -7.44 28.16 -0.17
C GLU A 38 -6.16 27.51 -0.71
N LEU A 39 -5.19 28.31 -1.15
CA LEU A 39 -3.86 27.83 -1.52
C LEU A 39 -3.15 27.15 -0.34
N GLU A 40 -3.12 27.79 0.82
CA GLU A 40 -2.49 27.22 2.03
C GLU A 40 -3.14 25.90 2.44
N ASN A 41 -4.48 25.82 2.40
CA ASN A 41 -5.20 24.57 2.67
C ASN A 41 -4.89 23.49 1.63
N ALA A 42 -4.80 23.86 0.35
CA ALA A 42 -4.45 22.93 -0.72
C ALA A 42 -3.04 22.36 -0.55
N GLU A 43 -2.06 23.21 -0.22
CA GLU A 43 -0.67 22.81 0.06
C GLU A 43 -0.57 21.92 1.29
N LYS A 44 -1.23 22.31 2.38
CA LYS A 44 -1.27 21.52 3.61
C LYS A 44 -1.86 20.13 3.34
N LYS A 45 -2.97 20.05 2.59
CA LYS A 45 -3.60 18.78 2.29
C LYS A 45 -2.75 17.90 1.38
N ALA A 46 -2.09 18.48 0.38
CA ALA A 46 -1.14 17.77 -0.46
C ALA A 46 0.01 17.18 0.38
N SER A 47 0.56 17.97 1.31
CA SER A 47 1.61 17.53 2.24
C SER A 47 1.14 16.40 3.16
N GLU A 48 -0.05 16.52 3.75
CA GLU A 48 -0.66 15.49 4.59
C GLU A 48 -0.78 14.15 3.84
N LEU A 49 -1.33 14.18 2.61
CA LEU A 49 -1.48 12.99 1.78
C LEU A 49 -0.11 12.37 1.45
N PHE A 50 0.88 13.20 1.13
CA PHE A 50 2.23 12.72 0.82
C PHE A 50 2.96 12.13 2.05
N VAL A 51 2.74 12.69 3.23
CA VAL A 51 3.21 12.12 4.51
C VAL A 51 2.53 10.78 4.77
N GLY A 52 1.22 10.65 4.50
CA GLY A 52 0.49 9.39 4.60
C GLY A 52 1.06 8.31 3.68
N VAL A 53 1.34 8.65 2.41
CA VAL A 53 2.01 7.75 1.46
C VAL A 53 3.32 7.23 2.02
N LYS A 54 4.17 8.13 2.53
CA LYS A 54 5.47 7.74 3.14
C LYS A 54 5.29 6.82 4.34
N ALA A 55 4.33 7.12 5.22
CA ALA A 55 4.04 6.28 6.39
C ALA A 55 3.57 4.87 5.99
N HIS A 56 2.72 4.77 4.96
CA HIS A 56 2.28 3.50 4.40
C HIS A 56 3.42 2.72 3.76
N LEU A 57 4.30 3.37 3.00
CA LEU A 57 5.49 2.72 2.44
C LEU A 57 6.44 2.22 3.52
N ALA A 58 6.72 3.03 4.55
CA ALA A 58 7.59 2.66 5.67
C ALA A 58 7.06 1.45 6.46
N SER A 59 5.74 1.31 6.58
CA SER A 59 5.10 0.16 7.25
C SER A 59 4.93 -1.07 6.35
N GLY A 60 5.21 -0.96 5.04
CA GLY A 60 4.99 -2.04 4.07
C GLY A 60 3.53 -2.17 3.59
N ALA A 61 2.68 -1.21 3.93
CA ALA A 61 1.29 -1.13 3.50
C ALA A 61 1.18 -0.58 2.07
N LEU A 62 1.60 -1.37 1.09
CA LEU A 62 1.73 -0.92 -0.30
C LEU A 62 0.37 -0.57 -0.93
N TYR A 63 -0.71 -1.27 -0.57
CA TYR A 63 -2.05 -0.94 -1.09
C TYR A 63 -2.58 0.40 -0.60
N PRO A 64 -2.54 0.68 0.71
CA PRO A 64 -2.82 2.02 1.22
C PRO A 64 -1.91 3.08 0.60
N ALA A 65 -0.61 2.81 0.41
CA ALA A 65 0.33 3.75 -0.18
C ALA A 65 -0.07 4.20 -1.59
N PHE A 66 -0.31 3.28 -2.54
CA PHE A 66 -0.65 3.70 -3.90
C PHE A 66 -2.05 4.34 -3.99
N ARG A 67 -2.98 3.95 -3.12
CA ARG A 67 -4.32 4.56 -3.04
C ARG A 67 -4.25 5.98 -2.53
N GLU A 68 -3.45 6.23 -1.50
CA GLU A 68 -3.24 7.57 -0.96
C GLU A 68 -2.44 8.45 -1.93
N TYR A 69 -1.50 7.87 -2.68
CA TYR A 69 -0.80 8.58 -3.73
C TYR A 69 -1.73 8.98 -4.88
N ARG A 70 -2.73 8.16 -5.23
CA ARG A 70 -3.78 8.58 -6.17
C ARG A 70 -4.56 9.78 -5.68
N LYS A 71 -4.95 9.79 -4.39
CA LYS A 71 -5.61 10.95 -3.78
C LYS A 71 -4.74 12.21 -3.82
N TYR A 72 -3.43 12.06 -3.59
CA TYR A 72 -2.46 13.15 -3.74
C TYR A 72 -2.46 13.71 -5.18
N ILE A 73 -2.39 12.85 -6.20
CA ILE A 73 -2.43 13.26 -7.60
C ILE A 73 -3.73 14.01 -7.91
N ASP A 74 -4.88 13.43 -7.55
CA ASP A 74 -6.20 14.01 -7.82
C ASP A 74 -6.37 15.38 -7.12
N HIS A 75 -5.84 15.51 -5.90
CA HIS A 75 -5.85 16.76 -5.15
C HIS A 75 -4.93 17.82 -5.78
N VAL A 76 -3.72 17.44 -6.19
CA VAL A 76 -2.80 18.38 -6.84
C VAL A 76 -3.35 18.83 -8.20
N GLU A 77 -3.92 17.93 -9.00
CA GLU A 77 -4.51 18.27 -10.31
C GLU A 77 -5.72 19.21 -10.22
N SER A 78 -6.49 19.11 -9.14
CA SER A 78 -7.66 19.97 -8.92
C SER A 78 -7.29 21.38 -8.46
N TYR A 79 -6.20 21.55 -7.69
CA TYR A 79 -5.82 22.85 -7.10
C TYR A 79 -4.64 23.54 -7.77
N PHE A 80 -3.87 22.84 -8.60
CA PHE A 80 -2.67 23.37 -9.25
C PHE A 80 -2.68 23.08 -10.76
N ASP A 81 -2.11 23.99 -11.55
CA ASP A 81 -1.86 23.75 -12.97
C ASP A 81 -0.51 23.06 -13.17
N ILE A 82 -0.55 21.73 -13.10
CA ILE A 82 0.64 20.89 -13.25
C ILE A 82 0.99 20.63 -14.71
N SER A 83 2.29 20.62 -15.00
CA SER A 83 2.80 20.42 -16.36
C SER A 83 2.45 19.02 -16.88
N PRO A 84 2.35 18.83 -18.21
CA PRO A 84 2.17 17.50 -18.81
C PRO A 84 3.27 16.50 -18.40
N GLU A 85 4.50 16.98 -18.22
CA GLU A 85 5.62 16.17 -17.73
C GLU A 85 5.37 15.70 -16.29
N GLN A 86 4.93 16.59 -15.40
CA GLN A 86 4.60 16.24 -14.02
C GLN A 86 3.45 15.24 -13.94
N LYS A 87 2.40 15.41 -14.77
CA LYS A 87 1.30 14.43 -14.89
C LYS A 87 1.82 13.05 -15.26
N ARG A 88 2.72 12.98 -16.25
CA ARG A 88 3.34 11.73 -16.68
C ARG A 88 4.14 11.09 -15.55
N THR A 89 5.02 11.84 -14.89
CA THR A 89 5.83 11.34 -13.77
C THR A 89 4.98 10.86 -12.59
N ASN A 90 3.91 11.60 -12.24
CA ASN A 90 2.97 11.20 -11.21
C ASN A 90 2.26 9.88 -11.58
N GLN A 91 1.83 9.74 -12.84
CA GLN A 91 1.17 8.53 -13.31
C GLN A 91 2.11 7.32 -13.40
N GLU A 92 3.37 7.53 -13.78
CA GLU A 92 4.44 6.52 -13.76
C GLU A 92 4.68 6.05 -12.32
N THR A 93 4.89 6.97 -11.39
CA THR A 93 5.09 6.66 -9.97
C THR A 93 3.91 5.88 -9.38
N TYR A 94 2.67 6.25 -9.72
CA TYR A 94 1.49 5.50 -9.29
C TYR A 94 1.49 4.07 -9.84
N ASN A 95 1.84 3.91 -11.12
CA ASN A 95 1.91 2.60 -11.76
C ASN A 95 3.00 1.73 -11.14
N ASP A 96 4.15 2.30 -10.78
CA ASP A 96 5.25 1.60 -10.11
C ASP A 96 4.83 1.12 -8.72
N LEU A 97 4.21 1.99 -7.91
CA LEU A 97 3.69 1.63 -6.58
C LEU A 97 2.63 0.53 -6.68
N ARG A 98 1.70 0.65 -7.62
CA ARG A 98 0.69 -0.37 -7.89
C ARG A 98 1.32 -1.68 -8.36
N GLY A 99 2.31 -1.61 -9.25
CA GLY A 99 3.05 -2.75 -9.78
C GLY A 99 3.78 -3.50 -8.67
N ALA A 100 4.47 -2.77 -7.78
CA ALA A 100 5.13 -3.33 -6.61
C ALA A 100 4.13 -4.03 -5.68
N ALA A 101 2.99 -3.40 -5.38
CA ALA A 101 1.95 -3.99 -4.54
C ALA A 101 1.36 -5.27 -5.14
N LEU A 102 1.12 -5.31 -6.45
CA LEU A 102 0.64 -6.50 -7.16
C LEU A 102 1.69 -7.60 -7.24
N SER A 103 2.96 -7.23 -7.44
CA SER A 103 4.08 -8.18 -7.46
C SER A 103 4.23 -8.86 -6.10
N GLU A 104 4.23 -8.09 -5.02
CA GLU A 104 4.34 -8.62 -3.66
C GLU A 104 3.14 -9.51 -3.32
N TYR A 105 1.92 -9.11 -3.71
CA TYR A 105 0.73 -9.96 -3.54
C TYR A 105 0.89 -11.32 -4.22
N ARG A 106 1.35 -11.34 -5.48
CA ARG A 106 1.56 -12.58 -6.24
C ARG A 106 2.65 -13.45 -5.61
N LYS A 107 3.72 -12.82 -5.12
CA LYS A 107 4.79 -13.51 -4.41
C LYS A 107 4.28 -14.15 -3.12
N LEU A 108 3.59 -13.39 -2.27
CA LEU A 108 3.00 -13.92 -1.03
C LEU A 108 2.05 -15.09 -1.31
N HIS A 109 1.24 -14.99 -2.37
CA HIS A 109 0.34 -16.07 -2.75
C HIS A 109 1.08 -17.33 -3.22
N SER A 110 2.13 -17.17 -4.04
CA SER A 110 2.98 -18.28 -4.49
C SER A 110 3.73 -18.95 -3.34
N ASP A 111 4.28 -18.16 -2.42
CA ASP A 111 4.97 -18.66 -1.23
C ASP A 111 4.01 -19.45 -0.33
N TYR A 112 2.79 -18.94 -0.12
CA TYR A 112 1.72 -19.66 0.58
C TYR A 112 1.38 -21.00 -0.10
N GLN A 113 1.20 -21.03 -1.42
CA GLN A 113 0.86 -22.26 -2.13
C GLN A 113 1.94 -23.35 -1.95
N LYS A 114 3.22 -22.96 -1.95
CA LYS A 114 4.33 -23.88 -1.71
C LYS A 114 4.35 -24.40 -0.28
N GLU A 115 4.21 -23.51 0.70
CA GLU A 115 4.19 -23.89 2.12
C GLU A 115 2.98 -24.78 2.46
N ALA A 116 1.81 -24.47 1.90
CA ALA A 116 0.60 -25.27 2.08
C ALA A 116 0.70 -26.65 1.41
N ALA A 117 1.32 -26.73 0.22
CA ALA A 117 1.53 -28.01 -0.48
C ALA A 117 2.38 -28.98 0.35
N VAL A 118 3.46 -28.49 0.98
CA VAL A 118 4.30 -29.32 1.86
C VAL A 118 3.49 -29.90 3.02
N ALA A 119 2.67 -29.09 3.69
CA ALA A 119 1.83 -29.58 4.78
C ALA A 119 0.86 -30.67 4.31
N TYR A 120 0.22 -30.48 3.14
CA TYR A 120 -0.67 -31.50 2.59
C TYR A 120 0.06 -32.78 2.19
N ASP A 121 1.26 -32.69 1.63
CA ASP A 121 2.07 -33.85 1.26
C ASP A 121 2.49 -34.67 2.51
N ASP A 122 2.72 -33.99 3.63
CA ASP A 122 3.03 -34.59 4.94
C ASP A 122 1.76 -35.09 5.69
N GLY A 123 0.56 -34.88 5.13
CA GLY A 123 -0.72 -35.25 5.74
C GLY A 123 -1.15 -34.32 6.89
N GLU A 124 -0.56 -33.14 7.00
CA GLU A 124 -0.86 -32.11 7.99
C GLU A 124 -1.80 -31.03 7.43
N GLU A 125 -2.50 -30.35 8.34
CA GLU A 125 -3.30 -29.17 8.00
C GLU A 125 -2.38 -27.93 7.86
N PRO A 126 -2.54 -27.10 6.81
CA PRO A 126 -1.63 -25.99 6.52
C PRO A 126 -1.93 -24.75 7.39
N PHE A 127 -2.50 -24.90 8.58
CA PHE A 127 -3.00 -23.79 9.39
C PHE A 127 -1.93 -22.75 9.72
N LYS A 128 -0.69 -23.19 9.94
CA LYS A 128 0.44 -22.29 10.15
C LYS A 128 0.74 -21.45 8.90
N ALA A 129 0.83 -22.09 7.73
CA ALA A 129 1.03 -21.39 6.46
C ALA A 129 -0.13 -20.41 6.16
N GLN A 130 -1.37 -20.79 6.47
CA GLN A 130 -2.54 -19.92 6.34
C GLN A 130 -2.48 -18.70 7.26
N ALA A 131 -2.11 -18.88 8.53
CA ALA A 131 -1.94 -17.78 9.48
C ALA A 131 -0.81 -16.82 9.09
N ASP A 132 0.35 -17.36 8.70
CA ASP A 132 1.48 -16.55 8.24
C ASP A 132 1.14 -15.79 6.95
N TYR A 133 0.40 -16.42 6.02
CA TYR A 133 -0.08 -15.77 4.80
C TYR A 133 -1.04 -14.62 5.10
N ILE A 134 -2.02 -14.81 6.00
CA ILE A 134 -2.94 -13.75 6.42
C ILE A 134 -2.19 -12.58 7.05
N ALA A 135 -1.24 -12.84 7.95
CA ALA A 135 -0.45 -11.78 8.60
C ALA A 135 0.37 -10.96 7.59
N LYS A 136 1.04 -11.62 6.63
CA LYS A 136 1.79 -10.95 5.57
C LYS A 136 0.87 -10.16 4.63
N LEU A 137 -0.29 -10.73 4.28
CA LEU A 137 -1.30 -10.03 3.48
C LEU A 137 -1.89 -8.82 4.20
N GLU A 138 -2.14 -8.91 5.50
CA GLU A 138 -2.66 -7.79 6.28
C GLU A 138 -1.69 -6.61 6.27
N LYS A 139 -0.40 -6.89 6.44
CA LYS A 139 0.65 -5.87 6.30
C LYS A 139 0.63 -5.21 4.91
N LEU A 140 0.47 -5.99 3.84
CA LEU A 140 0.45 -5.49 2.46
C LEU A 140 -0.82 -4.68 2.12
N LEU A 141 -1.98 -5.18 2.53
CA LEU A 141 -3.30 -4.65 2.19
C LEU A 141 -3.76 -3.53 3.13
N GLY A 142 -3.17 -3.46 4.32
CA GLY A 142 -3.63 -2.63 5.43
C GLY A 142 -4.59 -3.38 6.35
N PRO A 143 -4.66 -2.97 7.63
CA PRO A 143 -5.50 -3.60 8.63
C PRO A 143 -6.99 -3.53 8.24
N GLY A 144 -7.70 -4.63 8.46
CA GLY A 144 -9.15 -4.70 8.20
C GLY A 144 -9.55 -4.65 6.72
N ALA A 145 -8.62 -4.84 5.78
CA ALA A 145 -8.96 -4.89 4.36
C ALA A 145 -10.03 -5.99 4.09
N PRO A 146 -11.14 -5.69 3.39
CA PRO A 146 -12.24 -6.66 3.20
C PRO A 146 -11.82 -8.00 2.60
N LYS A 147 -10.77 -8.00 1.77
CA LYS A 147 -10.19 -9.21 1.18
C LYS A 147 -9.61 -10.18 2.22
N LEU A 148 -9.11 -9.69 3.35
CA LEU A 148 -8.54 -10.53 4.42
C LEU A 148 -9.63 -11.39 5.05
N LYS A 149 -10.77 -10.79 5.40
CA LYS A 149 -11.91 -11.51 6.00
C LYS A 149 -12.48 -12.56 5.05
N ALA A 150 -12.61 -12.22 3.77
CA ALA A 150 -13.09 -13.17 2.76
C ALA A 150 -12.13 -14.36 2.58
N LEU A 151 -10.82 -14.09 2.56
CA LEU A 151 -9.80 -15.13 2.46
C LEU A 151 -9.80 -16.04 3.70
N GLU A 152 -9.82 -15.44 4.89
CA GLU A 152 -9.88 -16.19 6.14
C GLU A 152 -11.12 -17.09 6.21
N THR A 153 -12.27 -16.59 5.79
CA THR A 153 -13.50 -17.39 5.71
C THR A 153 -13.35 -18.57 4.73
N SER A 154 -12.59 -18.39 3.65
CA SER A 154 -12.36 -19.44 2.64
C SER A 154 -11.51 -20.62 3.14
N PHE A 155 -10.76 -20.45 4.25
CA PHE A 155 -10.02 -21.54 4.89
C PHE A 155 -10.90 -22.46 5.74
N GLY A 156 -12.15 -22.08 5.98
CA GLY A 156 -13.16 -22.93 6.60
C GLY A 156 -13.15 -22.96 8.13
N ALA A 157 -14.02 -23.80 8.69
CA ALA A 157 -14.27 -23.87 10.13
C ALA A 157 -13.07 -24.41 10.92
N SER A 158 -12.36 -25.40 10.38
CA SER A 158 -11.18 -26.00 11.04
C SER A 158 -10.08 -24.97 11.29
N TYR A 159 -9.81 -24.11 10.30
CA TYR A 159 -8.87 -22.98 10.46
C TYR A 159 -9.36 -21.98 11.50
N THR A 160 -10.66 -21.68 11.52
CA THR A 160 -11.26 -20.77 12.51
C THR A 160 -11.05 -21.29 13.94
N VAL A 161 -11.27 -22.60 14.16
CA VAL A 161 -11.04 -23.27 15.45
C VAL A 161 -9.55 -23.26 15.81
N TYR A 162 -8.66 -23.49 14.84
CA TYR A 162 -7.22 -23.37 15.07
C TYR A 162 -6.82 -21.98 15.54
N LYS A 163 -7.32 -20.93 14.88
CA LYS A 163 -6.90 -19.55 15.12
C LYS A 163 -7.50 -18.95 16.40
N TYR A 164 -8.78 -19.19 16.66
CA TYR A 164 -9.53 -18.55 17.75
C TYR A 164 -9.82 -19.49 18.92
N GLY A 165 -9.46 -20.77 18.79
CA GLY A 165 -9.92 -21.83 19.70
C GLY A 165 -11.39 -22.18 19.47
N LEU A 166 -11.88 -23.14 20.25
CA LEU A 166 -13.32 -23.36 20.38
C LEU A 166 -13.91 -22.12 21.06
N THR A 167 -14.71 -21.35 20.33
CA THR A 167 -15.54 -20.31 20.93
C THR A 167 -16.79 -21.00 21.48
N PRO A 168 -16.97 -21.07 22.82
CA PRO A 168 -18.21 -21.59 23.37
C PRO A 168 -19.34 -20.62 23.01
N ASN A 169 -20.39 -21.15 22.38
CA ASN A 169 -21.67 -20.44 22.19
C ASN A 169 -22.37 -20.23 23.53
#